data_AF-A0A316SUU3-F1
#
_entry.id   AF-A0A316SUU3-F1
#
_cell.length_a   1.000
_cell.length_b   1.000
_cell.length_c   1.000
_cell.angle_alpha   90.00
_cell.angle_beta   90.00
_cell.angle_gamma   90.00
#
_symmetry.space_group_name_H-M   'P 1'
#
loop_
_entity.id
_entity.type
_entity.pdbx_description
1 polymer ?
#
loop_
_entity_poly.entity_id
_entity_poly.type
_entity_poly.pdbx_seq_one_letter_code
_entity_poly.pdbx_strand_id
1 'polypeptide(L)'
;MLKLTNPLNVLKTSLKIMKIGIAPFGINMSPMVSIFFMNRYSLYYGGALAVSTISCIEFILSFVYCVLQGVGAGAQPLMSRFYGERRFTDYAITRRLSLFTALFLAAVSIVIIFVARDNLGNLFGTSDEAALEIAIATPVFLVGMFFYA
;
A
#
# COMPACT_ATOMS: atom_id res chain seq x y z
N MET A 1 -12.26 -5.41 -30.13
CA MET A 1 -13.63 -5.11 -29.64
C MET A 1 -14.26 -6.45 -29.25
N LEU A 2 -14.50 -6.70 -27.95
CA LEU A 2 -15.03 -7.97 -27.45
C LEU A 2 -16.46 -8.18 -27.95
N LYS A 3 -16.73 -9.28 -28.68
CA LYS A 3 -18.08 -9.70 -29.10
C LYS A 3 -18.89 -10.16 -27.89
N LEU A 4 -19.31 -9.23 -27.03
CA LEU A 4 -20.16 -9.47 -25.85
C LEU A 4 -21.66 -9.42 -26.21
N THR A 5 -22.06 -10.08 -27.29
CA THR A 5 -23.46 -10.03 -27.79
C THR A 5 -24.30 -11.22 -27.31
N ASN A 6 -23.68 -12.25 -26.71
CA ASN A 6 -24.37 -13.47 -26.29
C ASN A 6 -24.30 -13.62 -24.75
N PRO A 7 -25.43 -13.83 -24.05
CA PRO A 7 -25.47 -13.94 -22.58
C PRO A 7 -24.59 -15.09 -22.02
N LEU A 8 -24.41 -16.19 -22.75
CA LEU A 8 -23.50 -17.27 -22.35
C LEU A 8 -22.03 -16.83 -22.38
N ASN A 9 -21.65 -15.95 -23.32
CA ASN A 9 -20.30 -15.39 -23.38
C ASN A 9 -20.05 -14.35 -22.29
N VAL A 10 -21.10 -13.62 -21.88
CA VAL A 10 -21.04 -12.70 -20.73
C VAL A 10 -20.79 -13.50 -19.46
N LEU A 11 -21.59 -14.53 -19.16
CA LEU A 11 -21.43 -15.34 -17.95
C LEU A 11 -20.04 -15.98 -17.87
N LYS A 12 -19.54 -16.58 -18.97
CA LYS A 12 -18.20 -17.16 -19.03
C LYS A 12 -17.09 -16.13 -18.81
N THR A 13 -17.25 -14.92 -19.32
CA THR A 13 -16.27 -13.83 -19.14
C THR A 13 -16.29 -13.32 -17.71
N SER A 14 -17.48 -13.12 -17.12
CA SER A 14 -17.65 -12.71 -15.73
C SER A 14 -17.02 -13.70 -14.76
N LEU A 15 -17.19 -15.01 -14.97
CA LEU A 15 -16.54 -16.03 -14.14
C LEU A 15 -15.01 -16.00 -14.24
N LYS A 16 -14.45 -15.70 -15.43
CA LYS A 16 -13.00 -15.51 -15.58
C LYS A 16 -12.51 -14.27 -14.85
N ILE A 17 -13.23 -13.15 -14.95
CA ILE A 17 -12.92 -11.92 -14.23
C ILE A 17 -12.95 -12.17 -12.72
N MET A 18 -13.99 -12.86 -12.23
CA MET A 18 -14.12 -13.22 -10.81
C MET A 18 -12.93 -14.07 -10.35
N LYS A 19 -12.53 -15.09 -11.13
CA LYS A 19 -11.36 -15.92 -10.81
C LYS A 19 -10.07 -15.12 -10.72
N ILE A 20 -9.86 -14.14 -11.61
CA ILE A 20 -8.69 -13.26 -11.57
C ILE A 20 -8.79 -12.26 -10.41
N GLY A 21 -10.00 -11.83 -10.06
CA GLY A 21 -10.31 -10.86 -9.01
C GLY A 21 -10.11 -11.36 -7.57
N ILE A 22 -10.09 -12.67 -7.34
CA ILE A 22 -9.87 -13.24 -5.99
C ILE A 22 -8.52 -12.81 -5.41
N ALA A 23 -7.47 -12.77 -6.23
CA ALA A 23 -6.14 -12.35 -5.79
C ALA A 23 -6.09 -10.88 -5.34
N PRO A 24 -6.47 -9.88 -6.16
CA PRO A 24 -6.50 -8.49 -5.73
C PRO A 24 -7.53 -8.24 -4.62
N PHE A 25 -8.62 -9.02 -4.53
CA PHE A 25 -9.54 -8.95 -3.39
C PHE A 25 -8.81 -9.29 -2.08
N GLY A 26 -8.09 -10.41 -2.03
CA GLY A 26 -7.32 -10.81 -0.84
C GLY A 26 -6.24 -9.79 -0.46
N ILE A 27 -5.52 -9.26 -1.46
CA ILE A 27 -4.48 -8.25 -1.25
C ILE A 27 -5.06 -6.95 -0.64
N ASN A 28 -6.24 -6.52 -1.06
CA ASN A 28 -6.87 -5.31 -0.52
C ASN A 28 -7.62 -5.55 0.80
N MET A 29 -8.17 -6.76 1.00
CA MET A 29 -8.94 -7.09 2.21
C MET A 29 -8.03 -7.39 3.41
N SER A 30 -6.88 -8.03 3.18
CA SER A 30 -5.98 -8.43 4.27
C SER A 30 -5.55 -7.24 5.16
N PRO A 31 -5.09 -6.10 4.60
CA PRO A 31 -4.75 -4.93 5.43
C PRO A 31 -5.93 -4.39 6.23
N MET A 32 -7.14 -4.40 5.66
CA MET A 32 -8.35 -3.92 6.34
C MET A 32 -8.68 -4.76 7.59
N VAL A 33 -8.54 -6.08 7.48
CA VAL A 33 -8.73 -6.99 8.63
C VAL A 33 -7.64 -6.78 9.67
N SER A 34 -6.38 -6.63 9.25
CA SER A 34 -5.26 -6.34 10.15
C SER A 34 -5.48 -5.04 10.93
N ILE A 35 -5.85 -3.96 10.25
CA ILE A 35 -6.13 -2.65 10.86
C ILE A 35 -7.30 -2.73 11.85
N PHE A 36 -8.35 -3.49 11.54
CA PHE A 36 -9.47 -3.71 12.46
C PHE A 36 -9.00 -4.32 13.79
N PHE A 37 -8.20 -5.39 13.73
CA PHE A 37 -7.67 -6.01 14.94
C PHE A 37 -6.66 -5.11 15.65
N MET A 38 -5.81 -4.41 14.91
CA MET A 38 -4.82 -3.50 15.49
C MET A 38 -5.50 -2.38 16.28
N ASN A 39 -6.52 -1.74 15.70
CA ASN A 39 -7.32 -0.73 16.40
C ASN A 39 -8.07 -1.31 17.60
N ARG A 40 -8.64 -2.53 17.47
CA ARG A 40 -9.36 -3.19 18.57
C ARG A 40 -8.45 -3.49 19.76
N TYR A 41 -7.24 -3.98 19.52
CA TYR A 41 -6.26 -4.29 20.57
C TYR A 41 -5.62 -3.02 21.13
N SER A 42 -5.38 -2.00 20.31
CA SER A 42 -4.89 -0.69 20.76
C SER A 42 -5.89 -0.05 21.73
N LEU A 43 -7.18 -0.12 21.43
CA LEU A 43 -8.23 0.37 22.32
C LEU A 43 -8.28 -0.44 23.62
N TYR A 44 -8.11 -1.76 23.55
CA TYR A 44 -8.18 -2.63 24.72
C TYR A 44 -7.00 -2.46 25.67
N TYR A 45 -5.77 -2.34 25.15
CA TYR A 45 -4.54 -2.29 25.96
C TYR A 45 -4.05 -0.87 26.25
N GLY A 46 -4.27 0.09 25.34
CA GLY A 46 -3.72 1.45 25.44
C GLY A 46 -4.76 2.57 25.33
N GLY A 47 -6.06 2.22 25.29
CA GLY A 47 -7.15 3.18 25.29
C GLY A 47 -7.16 4.12 24.09
N ALA A 48 -7.80 5.28 24.26
CA ALA A 48 -7.94 6.28 23.20
C ALA A 48 -6.59 6.86 22.72
N LEU A 49 -5.62 6.96 23.63
CA LEU A 49 -4.28 7.45 23.31
C LEU A 49 -3.58 6.54 22.29
N ALA A 50 -3.52 5.24 22.54
CA ALA A 50 -2.88 4.29 21.63
C ALA A 50 -3.58 4.22 20.27
N VAL A 51 -4.92 4.29 20.24
CA VAL A 51 -5.68 4.33 18.98
C VAL A 51 -5.34 5.59 18.18
N SER A 52 -5.25 6.75 18.83
CA SER A 52 -4.88 8.01 18.17
C SER A 52 -3.46 7.94 17.59
N THR A 53 -2.49 7.46 18.38
CA THR A 53 -1.09 7.26 17.95
C THR A 53 -1.00 6.35 16.73
N ILE A 54 -1.60 5.17 16.80
CA ILE A 54 -1.55 4.19 15.71
C ILE A 54 -2.28 4.70 14.46
N SER A 55 -3.44 5.34 14.62
CA SER A 55 -4.18 5.91 13.49
C SER A 55 -3.36 6.97 12.75
N CYS A 56 -2.64 7.84 13.48
CA CYS A 56 -1.78 8.84 12.85
C CYS A 56 -0.64 8.20 12.05
N ILE A 57 0.00 7.17 12.62
CA ILE A 57 1.05 6.42 11.92
C ILE A 57 0.45 5.74 10.68
N GLU A 58 -0.68 5.06 10.79
CA GLU A 58 -1.37 4.39 9.67
C GLU A 58 -1.71 5.37 8.53
N PHE A 59 -2.15 6.59 8.83
CA PHE A 59 -2.41 7.61 7.82
C PHE A 59 -1.15 7.99 7.03
N ILE A 60 -0.02 8.15 7.72
CA ILE A 60 1.28 8.46 7.09
C ILE A 60 1.72 7.29 6.21
N LEU A 61 1.66 6.06 6.73
CA LEU A 61 2.02 4.86 5.98
C LEU A 61 1.14 4.68 4.74
N SER A 62 -0.16 4.98 4.85
CA SER A 62 -1.11 4.88 3.74
C SER A 62 -0.77 5.85 2.61
N PHE A 63 -0.30 7.05 2.93
CA PHE A 63 0.17 8.01 1.92
C PHE A 63 1.36 7.45 1.13
N VAL A 64 2.36 6.90 1.82
CA VAL A 64 3.52 6.26 1.17
C VAL A 64 3.08 5.06 0.33
N TYR A 65 2.18 4.23 0.86
CA TYR A 65 1.63 3.08 0.15
C TYR A 65 0.95 3.49 -1.16
N CYS A 66 0.20 4.59 -1.18
CA CYS A 66 -0.40 5.13 -2.41
C CYS A 66 0.66 5.55 -3.45
N VAL A 67 1.75 6.18 -3.02
CA VAL A 67 2.86 6.57 -3.91
C VAL A 67 3.51 5.33 -4.54
N LEU A 68 3.79 4.30 -3.74
CA LEU A 68 4.39 3.06 -4.20
C LEU A 68 3.44 2.28 -5.14
N GLN A 69 2.15 2.21 -4.81
CA GLN A 69 1.15 1.64 -5.69
C GLN A 69 1.05 2.37 -7.03
N GLY A 70 1.28 3.68 -7.05
CA GLY A 70 1.34 4.47 -8.29
C GLY A 70 2.39 3.95 -9.28
N VAL A 71 3.54 3.48 -8.79
CA VAL A 71 4.59 2.86 -9.61
C VAL A 71 4.09 1.55 -10.23
N GLY A 72 3.47 0.69 -9.42
CA GLY A 72 2.90 -0.57 -9.87
C GLY A 72 1.78 -0.38 -10.91
N ALA A 73 0.86 0.55 -10.64
CA ALA A 73 -0.24 0.89 -11.54
C ALA A 73 0.25 1.46 -12.88
N GLY A 74 1.32 2.26 -12.87
CA GLY A 74 1.95 2.77 -14.10
C GLY A 74 2.70 1.69 -14.89
N ALA A 75 3.35 0.75 -14.19
CA ALA A 75 4.14 -0.30 -14.82
C ALA A 75 3.29 -1.46 -15.37
N GLN A 76 2.15 -1.76 -14.73
CA GLN A 76 1.32 -2.92 -15.06
C GLN A 76 0.83 -2.94 -16.53
N PRO A 77 0.28 -1.85 -17.11
CA PRO A 77 -0.16 -1.85 -18.51
C PRO A 77 1.00 -2.08 -19.49
N LEU A 78 2.17 -1.50 -19.21
CA LEU A 78 3.38 -1.68 -20.03
C LEU A 78 3.88 -3.11 -19.98
N MET A 79 3.99 -3.68 -18.76
CA MET A 79 4.39 -5.07 -18.59
C MET A 79 3.42 -6.04 -19.27
N SER A 80 2.11 -5.81 -19.13
CA SER A 80 1.06 -6.61 -19.79
C SER A 80 1.18 -6.54 -21.32
N ARG A 81 1.39 -5.33 -21.86
CA ARG A 81 1.58 -5.12 -23.30
C ARG A 81 2.84 -5.79 -23.82
N PHE A 82 4.00 -5.59 -23.20
CA PHE A 82 5.27 -6.19 -23.65
C PHE A 82 5.23 -7.71 -23.58
N TYR A 83 4.61 -8.26 -22.53
CA TYR A 83 4.40 -9.70 -22.43
C TYR A 83 3.50 -10.23 -23.57
N GLY A 84 2.41 -9.51 -23.88
CA GLY A 84 1.52 -9.84 -25.00
C GLY A 84 2.19 -9.75 -26.38
N GLU A 85 3.08 -8.77 -26.57
CA GLU A 85 3.91 -8.59 -27.78
C GLU A 85 5.12 -9.53 -27.85
N ARG A 86 5.32 -10.41 -26.85
CA ARG A 86 6.50 -11.30 -26.70
C ARG A 86 7.85 -10.54 -26.63
N ARG A 87 7.81 -9.28 -26.20
CA ARG A 87 8.99 -8.42 -26.02
C ARG A 87 9.56 -8.60 -24.61
N PHE A 88 10.17 -9.75 -24.37
CA PHE A 88 10.63 -10.14 -23.03
C PHE A 88 11.75 -9.26 -22.47
N THR A 89 12.60 -8.70 -23.34
CA THR A 89 13.63 -7.73 -22.94
C THR A 89 13.02 -6.45 -22.37
N ASP A 90 12.04 -5.87 -23.07
CA ASP A 90 11.35 -4.65 -22.62
C ASP A 90 10.51 -4.89 -21.36
N TYR A 91 9.91 -6.08 -21.24
CA TYR A 91 9.26 -6.53 -20.01
C TYR A 91 10.25 -6.56 -18.83
N ALA A 92 11.44 -7.16 -19.00
CA ALA A 92 12.44 -7.26 -17.95
C ALA A 92 13.00 -5.88 -17.54
N ILE A 93 13.23 -4.99 -18.51
CA ILE A 93 13.66 -3.61 -18.26
C ILE A 93 12.58 -2.87 -17.46
N THR A 94 11.32 -2.95 -17.88
CA THR A 94 10.19 -2.28 -17.21
C THR A 94 10.04 -2.76 -15.77
N ARG A 95 10.11 -4.08 -15.55
CA ARG A 95 10.04 -4.68 -14.22
C ARG A 95 11.19 -4.21 -13.31
N ARG A 96 12.41 -4.14 -13.85
CA ARG A 96 13.58 -3.68 -13.09
C ARG A 96 13.46 -2.20 -12.74
N LEU A 97 13.00 -1.38 -13.68
CA LEU A 97 12.78 0.05 -13.46
C LEU A 97 11.69 0.29 -12.42
N SER A 98 10.56 -0.43 -12.50
CA SER A 98 9.48 -0.29 -11.52
C SER A 98 9.94 -0.67 -10.11
N LEU A 99 10.66 -1.78 -9.97
CA LEU A 99 11.19 -2.21 -8.67
C LEU A 99 12.21 -1.20 -8.11
N PHE A 100 13.13 -0.72 -8.95
CA PHE A 100 14.12 0.27 -8.53
C PHE A 100 13.47 1.57 -8.09
N THR A 101 12.49 2.06 -8.87
CA THR A 101 11.72 3.27 -8.52
C THR A 101 10.94 3.09 -7.23
N ALA A 102 10.28 1.94 -7.03
CA ALA A 102 9.56 1.66 -5.78
C ALA A 102 10.50 1.63 -4.57
N LEU A 103 11.63 0.91 -4.66
CA LEU A 103 12.63 0.86 -3.60
C LEU A 103 13.24 2.23 -3.30
N PHE A 104 13.52 3.02 -4.34
CA PHE A 104 14.03 4.39 -4.19
C PHE A 104 13.03 5.28 -3.46
N LEU A 105 11.75 5.26 -3.89
CA LEU A 105 10.69 6.04 -3.25
C LEU A 105 10.44 5.59 -1.80
N ALA A 106 10.50 4.29 -1.52
CA ALA A 106 10.41 3.76 -0.17
C ALA A 106 11.55 4.28 0.71
N ALA A 107 12.81 4.19 0.24
CA ALA A 107 13.97 4.69 0.98
C ALA A 107 13.89 6.21 1.25
N VAL A 108 13.51 7.00 0.25
CA VAL A 108 13.29 8.45 0.41
C VAL A 108 12.19 8.73 1.43
N SER A 109 11.08 8.00 1.37
CA SER A 109 9.95 8.16 2.29
C SER A 109 10.34 7.83 3.73
N ILE A 110 11.11 6.75 3.94
CA ILE A 110 11.64 6.37 5.25
C ILE A 110 12.50 7.50 5.83
N VAL A 111 13.41 8.08 5.04
CA VAL A 111 14.27 9.19 5.50
C VAL A 111 13.44 10.42 5.86
N ILE A 112 12.51 10.83 4.99
CA ILE A 112 11.66 12.00 5.22
C ILE A 112 10.84 11.82 6.50
N ILE A 113 10.19 10.68 6.66
CA ILE A 113 9.33 10.41 7.83
C ILE A 113 10.16 10.29 9.10
N PHE A 114 11.32 9.64 9.05
CA PHE A 114 12.20 9.53 10.20
C PHE A 114 12.67 10.90 10.70
N VAL A 115 13.03 11.81 9.80
CA VAL A 115 13.45 13.18 10.14
C VAL A 115 12.27 14.02 10.62
N ALA A 116 11.08 13.84 10.03
CA ALA A 116 9.88 14.59 10.40
C ALA A 116 9.18 14.09 11.67
N ARG A 117 9.60 12.95 12.24
CA ARG A 117 8.83 12.18 13.23
C ARG A 117 8.36 12.98 14.45
N ASP A 118 9.22 13.88 14.94
CA ASP A 118 8.95 14.67 16.15
C ASP A 118 7.86 15.74 15.91
N ASN A 119 7.62 16.11 14.64
CA ASN A 119 6.59 17.07 14.24
C ASN A 119 5.31 16.41 13.70
N LEU A 120 5.28 15.08 13.57
CA LEU A 120 4.12 14.38 13.00
C LEU A 120 2.88 14.56 13.86
N GLY A 121 2.99 14.44 15.20
CA GLY A 121 1.84 14.63 16.10
C GLY A 121 1.20 16.02 15.96
N ASN A 122 2.02 17.05 15.78
CA ASN A 122 1.55 18.43 15.57
C ASN A 122 0.76 18.58 14.26
N LEU A 123 1.19 17.88 13.20
CA LEU A 123 0.50 17.90 11.90
C LEU A 123 -0.93 17.35 12.00
N PHE A 124 -1.14 16.36 12.87
CA PHE A 124 -2.44 15.71 13.08
C PHE A 124 -3.25 16.32 14.25
N GLY A 125 -2.72 17.36 14.92
CA GLY A 125 -3.40 18.02 16.03
C GLY A 125 -3.61 17.10 17.24
N THR A 126 -2.69 16.18 17.49
CA THR A 126 -2.77 15.25 18.62
C THR A 126 -2.37 15.92 19.95
N SER A 127 -2.65 15.28 21.08
CA SER A 127 -2.10 15.74 22.37
C SER A 127 -0.57 15.62 22.39
N ASP A 128 0.09 16.31 23.32
CA ASP A 128 1.54 16.24 23.49
C ASP A 128 2.01 14.81 23.82
N GLU A 129 1.23 14.08 24.62
CA GLU A 129 1.52 12.67 24.94
C GLU A 129 1.43 11.79 23.69
N ALA A 130 0.41 12.00 22.85
CA ALA A 130 0.25 11.27 21.60
C ALA A 130 1.37 11.60 20.61
N ALA A 131 1.78 12.87 20.53
CA ALA A 131 2.86 13.32 19.66
C ALA A 131 4.19 12.65 20.02
N LEU A 132 4.48 12.53 21.32
CA LEU A 132 5.66 11.83 21.82
C LEU A 132 5.62 10.33 21.48
N GLU A 133 4.48 9.67 21.71
CA GLU A 133 4.29 8.26 21.37
C GLU A 133 4.43 8.00 19.86
N ILE A 134 3.92 8.90 19.01
CA ILE A 134 4.10 8.83 17.55
C ILE A 134 5.58 8.90 17.21
N ALA A 135 6.32 9.84 17.78
CA ALA A 135 7.76 10.01 17.50
C ALA A 135 8.58 8.77 17.90
N ILE A 136 8.25 8.15 19.04
CA ILE A 136 8.93 6.94 19.54
C ILE A 136 8.56 5.69 18.72
N ALA A 137 7.28 5.54 18.37
CA ALA A 137 6.78 4.34 17.69
C ALA A 137 7.08 4.33 16.18
N THR A 138 7.09 5.50 15.53
CA THR A 138 7.26 5.62 14.06
C THR A 138 8.43 4.81 13.50
N PRO A 139 9.66 4.86 14.07
CA PRO A 139 10.80 4.08 13.57
C PRO A 139 10.54 2.56 13.46
N VAL A 140 9.73 1.98 14.35
CA VAL A 140 9.38 0.55 14.31
C VAL A 140 8.59 0.23 13.03
N PHE A 141 7.64 1.10 12.67
CA PHE A 141 6.82 0.93 11.47
C PHE A 141 7.60 1.21 10.17
N LEU A 142 8.62 2.08 10.22
CA LEU A 142 9.46 2.38 9.05
C LEU A 142 10.23 1.16 8.54
N VAL A 143 10.61 0.22 9.41
CA VAL A 143 11.26 -1.04 9.00
C VAL A 143 10.36 -1.83 8.06
N GLY A 144 9.05 -1.78 8.27
CA GLY A 144 8.05 -2.45 7.44
C GLY A 144 7.93 -1.89 6.02
N MET A 145 8.29 -0.62 5.79
CA MET A 145 8.11 0.02 4.47
C MET A 145 8.94 -0.61 3.36
N PHE A 146 10.05 -1.27 3.67
CA PHE A 146 10.83 -1.99 2.66
C PHE A 146 10.04 -3.10 1.97
N PHE A 147 9.03 -3.66 2.65
CA PHE A 147 8.16 -4.69 2.11
C PHE A 147 7.00 -4.15 1.27
N TYR A 148 6.84 -2.83 1.17
CA TYR A 148 5.83 -2.21 0.31
C TYR A 148 6.32 -1.99 -1.13
N ALA A 149 7.63 -2.12 -1.36
CA ALA A 149 8.28 -1.89 -2.66
C ALA A 149 8.36 -3.15 -3.54
#